data_AF-A0AAQ3SLS8-F1
#
_entry.id   AF-A0AAQ3SLS8-F1
#
_cell.length_a   1.000
_cell.length_b   1.000
_cell.length_c   1.000
_cell.angle_alpha   90.00
_cell.angle_beta   90.00
_cell.angle_gamma   90.00
#
_symmetry.space_group_name_H-M   'P 1'
#
loop_
_entity.id
_entity.type
_entity.pdbx_description
1 polymer ?
#
loop_
_entity_poly.entity_id
_entity_poly.type
_entity_poly.pdbx_seq_one_letter_code
_entity_poly.pdbx_strand_id
1 'polypeptide(L)'
;MLMLDIKICRSVGFATAAFALTVLEGNTQPGVWFPEEPEGIPMEARELLLERASEGTSNFVMNKPSWMVETDPKEVGLGLYV
;
A
#
# COMPACT_ATOMS: atom_id res chain seq x y z
N MET A 1 19.88 -5.97 15.25
CA MET A 1 18.69 -6.82 15.50
C MET A 1 17.51 -6.01 16.03
N LEU A 2 17.66 -5.15 17.05
CA LEU A 2 16.55 -4.37 17.64
C LEU A 2 15.82 -3.35 16.73
N MET A 3 16.42 -2.91 15.61
CA MET A 3 15.83 -1.86 14.77
C MET A 3 14.83 -2.38 13.73
N LEU A 4 14.86 -3.68 13.43
CA LEU A 4 13.95 -4.32 12.47
C LEU A 4 12.56 -4.58 13.09
N ASP A 5 12.54 -4.94 14.37
CA ASP A 5 11.30 -5.23 15.11
C ASP A 5 10.38 -4.00 15.22
N ILE A 6 10.93 -2.81 15.47
CA ILE A 6 10.16 -1.57 15.61
C ILE A 6 9.41 -1.21 14.32
N LYS A 7 10.05 -1.38 13.16
CA LYS A 7 9.42 -1.05 11.87
C LYS A 7 8.26 -1.97 11.54
N ILE A 8 8.40 -3.27 11.83
CA ILE A 8 7.33 -4.25 11.63
C ILE A 8 6.15 -3.94 12.55
N CYS A 9 6.41 -3.69 13.84
CA CYS A 9 5.34 -3.30 14.78
C CYS A 9 4.60 -2.04 14.32
N ARG A 10 5.33 -1.03 13.84
CA ARG A 10 4.74 0.21 13.31
C ARG A 10 3.87 -0.06 12.09
N SER A 11 4.39 -0.79 11.10
CA SER A 11 3.66 -1.14 9.89
C SER A 11 2.36 -1.88 10.18
N VAL A 12 2.40 -2.91 11.05
CA VAL A 12 1.21 -3.68 11.41
C VAL A 12 0.19 -2.80 12.16
N GLY A 13 0.67 -1.94 13.06
CA GLY A 13 -0.18 -1.00 13.79
C GLY A 13 -0.91 -0.03 12.87
N PHE A 14 -0.18 0.61 11.94
CA PHE A 14 -0.77 1.56 10.99
C PHE A 14 -1.72 0.88 10.00
N ALA A 15 -1.37 -0.30 9.47
CA ALA A 15 -2.26 -1.05 8.58
C ALA A 15 -3.57 -1.44 9.28
N THR A 16 -3.50 -1.89 10.54
CA THR A 16 -4.68 -2.24 11.33
C THR A 16 -5.55 -1.02 11.62
N ALA A 17 -4.95 0.11 11.98
CA ALA A 17 -5.66 1.34 12.26
C ALA A 17 -6.34 1.91 10.99
N ALA A 18 -5.62 1.90 9.86
CA ALA A 18 -6.17 2.32 8.57
C ALA A 18 -7.37 1.46 8.17
N PHE A 19 -7.26 0.13 8.31
CA PHE A 19 -8.36 -0.80 8.05
C PHE A 19 -9.58 -0.49 8.93
N ALA A 20 -9.39 -0.37 10.25
CA ALA A 20 -10.47 -0.05 11.18
C ALA A 20 -11.14 1.29 10.85
N LEU A 21 -10.36 2.31 10.48
CA LEU A 21 -10.88 3.60 10.06
C LEU A 21 -11.76 3.47 8.80
N THR A 22 -11.32 2.73 7.79
CA THR A 22 -12.10 2.53 6.56
C THR A 22 -13.41 1.79 6.81
N VAL A 23 -13.43 0.83 7.74
CA VAL A 23 -14.68 0.17 8.20
C VAL A 23 -15.60 1.19 8.88
N LEU A 24 -15.07 2.03 9.78
CA LEU A 24 -15.85 3.05 10.50
C LEU A 24 -16.38 4.17 9.59
N GLU A 25 -15.69 4.46 8.49
CA GLU A 25 -16.15 5.37 7.44
C GLU A 25 -17.33 4.79 6.61
N GLY A 26 -17.71 3.53 6.84
CA GLY A 26 -18.85 2.89 6.20
C GLY A 26 -18.53 2.27 4.84
N ASN A 27 -17.25 2.08 4.51
CA ASN A 27 -16.82 1.52 3.23
C ASN A 27 -16.84 -0.02 3.20
N THR A 28 -17.78 -0.67 3.90
CA THR A 28 -17.86 -2.14 3.98
C THR A 28 -19.28 -2.61 4.19
N GLN A 29 -19.61 -3.81 3.71
CA GLN A 29 -20.91 -4.43 3.98
C GLN A 29 -20.91 -5.22 5.30
N PRO A 30 -22.08 -5.40 5.95
CA PRO A 30 -22.21 -6.28 7.09
C PRO A 30 -21.85 -7.73 6.73
N GLY A 31 -20.98 -8.37 7.51
CA GLY A 31 -20.64 -9.77 7.30
C GLY A 31 -19.25 -10.14 7.82
N VAL A 32 -18.78 -11.31 7.38
CA VAL A 32 -17.40 -11.78 7.57
C VAL A 32 -16.83 -11.96 6.18
N TRP A 33 -15.76 -11.25 5.89
CA TRP A 33 -15.16 -11.17 4.55
C TRP A 33 -13.67 -10.85 4.68
N PHE A 34 -12.94 -11.04 3.59
CA PHE A 34 -11.59 -10.50 3.42
C PHE A 34 -11.63 -9.11 2.76
N PRO A 35 -10.68 -8.20 3.08
CA PRO A 35 -10.73 -6.81 2.61
C PRO A 35 -10.84 -6.65 1.09
N GLU A 36 -10.34 -7.62 0.33
CA GLU A 36 -10.36 -7.68 -1.12
C GLU A 36 -11.66 -8.22 -1.74
N GLU A 37 -12.53 -8.85 -0.95
CA GLU A 37 -13.79 -9.42 -1.41
C GLU A 37 -14.82 -8.32 -1.76
N PRO A 38 -15.83 -8.63 -2.59
CA PRO A 38 -16.86 -7.67 -3.00
C PRO A 38 -17.62 -7.02 -1.82
N GLU A 39 -17.82 -7.76 -0.73
CA GLU A 39 -18.48 -7.32 0.49
C GLU A 39 -17.55 -6.48 1.41
N GLY A 40 -16.24 -6.56 1.18
CA GLY A 40 -15.21 -5.86 1.92
C GLY A 40 -15.02 -4.40 1.50
N ILE A 41 -13.77 -3.99 1.30
CA ILE A 41 -13.44 -2.60 0.95
C ILE A 41 -13.57 -2.42 -0.57
N PRO A 42 -14.43 -1.50 -1.04
CA PRO A 42 -14.67 -1.27 -2.45
C PRO A 42 -13.43 -0.64 -3.10
N MET A 43 -13.24 -0.87 -4.40
CA MET A 43 -11.98 -0.53 -5.09
C MET A 43 -11.63 0.96 -4.97
N GLU A 44 -12.64 1.82 -4.95
CA GLU A 44 -12.57 3.27 -4.87
C GLU A 44 -12.01 3.75 -3.51
N ALA A 45 -12.16 2.95 -2.45
CA ALA A 45 -11.65 3.25 -1.12
C ALA A 45 -10.26 2.62 -0.85
N ARG A 46 -9.79 1.70 -1.72
CA ARG A 46 -8.54 0.97 -1.50
C ARG A 46 -7.31 1.85 -1.64
N GLU A 47 -7.31 2.83 -2.55
CA GLU A 47 -6.17 3.73 -2.72
C GLU A 47 -5.88 4.49 -1.41
N LEU A 48 -6.92 5.11 -0.84
CA LEU A 48 -6.81 5.85 0.42
C LEU A 48 -6.46 4.93 1.61
N LEU A 49 -7.04 3.73 1.66
CA LEU A 49 -6.66 2.72 2.66
C LEU A 49 -5.16 2.40 2.57
N LEU A 50 -4.66 2.10 1.38
CA LEU A 50 -3.28 1.68 1.15
C LEU A 50 -2.30 2.83 1.43
N GLU A 51 -2.65 4.06 1.05
CA GLU A 51 -1.89 5.25 1.41
C GLU A 51 -1.71 5.36 2.93
N ARG A 52 -2.82 5.27 3.69
CA ARG A 52 -2.81 5.33 5.17
C ARG A 52 -2.07 4.16 5.80
N ALA A 53 -2.20 2.96 5.22
CA ALA A 53 -1.56 1.73 5.70
C ALA A 53 -0.06 1.66 5.37
N SER A 54 0.43 2.46 4.43
CA SER A 54 1.81 2.40 3.94
C SER A 54 2.87 2.85 4.97
N GLU A 55 2.46 3.47 6.07
CA GLU A 55 3.39 4.00 7.07
C GLU A 55 4.22 2.88 7.72
N GLY A 56 5.55 2.98 7.59
CA GLY A 56 6.48 1.97 8.09
C GLY A 56 6.57 0.69 7.25
N THR A 57 5.87 0.63 6.11
CA THR A 57 6.03 -0.46 5.13
C THR A 57 7.27 -0.25 4.25
N SER A 58 7.68 -1.30 3.55
CA SER A 58 8.70 -1.25 2.51
C SER A 58 8.06 -1.66 1.18
N ASN A 59 8.30 -0.91 0.11
CA ASN A 59 7.86 -1.29 -1.22
C ASN A 59 8.94 -2.14 -1.91
N PHE A 60 8.55 -3.29 -2.46
CA PHE A 60 9.42 -4.14 -3.26
C PHE A 60 8.96 -4.10 -4.72
N VAL A 61 9.73 -3.43 -5.57
CA VAL A 61 9.45 -3.38 -7.00
C VAL A 61 10.28 -4.45 -7.70
N MET A 62 9.59 -5.42 -8.30
CA MET A 62 10.22 -6.50 -9.06
C MET A 62 10.19 -6.19 -10.57
N ASN A 63 11.10 -6.83 -11.32
CA ASN A 63 11.18 -6.73 -12.78
C ASN A 63 11.41 -5.30 -13.31
N LYS A 64 11.87 -4.37 -12.47
CA LYS A 64 12.33 -3.05 -12.87
C LYS A 64 13.76 -2.82 -12.37
N PRO A 65 14.64 -2.24 -13.20
CA PRO A 65 15.96 -1.83 -12.75
C PRO A 65 15.85 -0.65 -11.76
N SER A 66 16.79 -0.53 -10.82
CA SER A 66 16.73 0.44 -9.72
C SER A 66 16.52 1.89 -10.17
N TRP A 67 17.11 2.31 -11.30
CA TRP A 67 16.95 3.66 -11.82
C TRP A 67 15.50 4.01 -12.17
N MET A 68 14.70 3.02 -12.63
CA MET A 68 13.28 3.20 -12.94
C MET A 68 12.40 3.27 -11.68
N VAL A 69 12.96 2.96 -10.51
CA VAL A 69 12.29 3.04 -9.21
C VAL A 69 12.66 4.32 -8.47
N GLU A 70 13.92 4.73 -8.56
CA GLU A 70 14.47 5.89 -7.85
C GLU A 70 14.20 7.22 -8.58
N THR A 71 13.98 7.19 -9.89
CA THR A 71 13.75 8.38 -10.72
C THR A 71 12.47 8.26 -11.54
N ASP A 72 11.88 9.38 -11.91
CA ASP A 72 10.75 9.45 -12.85
C ASP A 72 11.28 9.49 -14.29
N PRO A 73 11.28 8.35 -15.02
CA PRO A 73 12.05 8.23 -16.24
C PRO A 73 11.33 8.87 -17.43
N LYS A 74 12.04 9.74 -18.17
CA LYS A 74 11.53 10.39 -19.37
C LYS A 74 12.04 9.68 -20.61
N GLU A 75 11.13 9.17 -21.43
CA GLU A 75 11.49 8.60 -22.73
C GLU A 75 11.97 9.71 -23.67
N VAL A 76 13.22 9.61 -24.11
CA VAL A 76 13.84 10.53 -25.08
C VAL A 76 13.85 9.96 -26.51
N GLY A 77 13.27 8.78 -26.70
CA GLY A 77 13.02 8.12 -27.99
C GLY A 77 13.86 6.86 -28.21
N LEU A 78 13.42 5.98 -29.12
CA LEU A 78 14.09 4.70 -29.46
C LEU A 78 14.34 3.78 -28.24
N GLY A 79 13.49 3.87 -27.21
CA GLY A 79 13.65 3.10 -25.96
C GLY A 79 14.76 3.61 -25.02
N LEU A 80 15.25 4.83 -25.22
CA LEU A 80 16.18 5.50 -24.30
C LEU A 80 15.41 6.31 -23.26
N TYR A 81 15.83 6.19 -22.00
CA TYR A 81 15.25 6.89 -20.85
C TYR A 81 16.34 7.69 -20.12
N VAL A 82 15.97 8.87 -19.60
CA VAL A 82 16.78 9.72 -18.72
C VAL A 82 16.00 10.14 -17.49
#